data_AF-A0A7W2NNV1-F1
#
_entry.id   AF-A0A7W2NNV1-F1
#
_cell.length_a   1.000
_cell.length_b   1.000
_cell.length_c   1.000
_cell.angle_alpha   90.00
_cell.angle_beta   90.00
_cell.angle_gamma   90.00
#
_symmetry.space_group_name_H-M   'P 1'
#
loop_
_entity.id
_entity.type
_entity.pdbx_description
1 polymer ?
#
loop_
_entity_poly.entity_id
_entity_poly.type
_entity_poly.pdbx_seq_one_letter_code
_entity_poly.pdbx_strand_id
1 'polypeptide(L)'
;MATNKLIKHKALTDIDIIKEAKELQKSHLILGDWMINGISHADENTSEPEELIHLLIRQRNFGVLGKLIEGEMLSDDFETIKDYCLLEELYSTKLHSTFFHHENAIIETIMLAAKARLEIVMSEGADFKKIYDLENDNFDISGEIELNELAAIADMSLQSVRNHISQGKAGFNIEQRQGKFYVSVDEAKLWLKQRNSFKPTINFMEVDFRELKDGVLLVPVAKDGSYFNSDCRMAKGYQVGDKGNETHFNDFNSARDHLMMMPLARWRRPNASNNFGIVSASEWKFIPKDKVLTK
;
A
#
# COMPACT_ATOMS: atom_id res chain seq x y z
N MET A 1 18.49 -4.99 17.51
CA MET A 1 17.52 -5.84 16.77
C MET A 1 18.06 -6.05 15.38
N ALA A 2 18.04 -7.29 14.88
CA ALA A 2 18.31 -7.52 13.47
C ALA A 2 17.08 -7.01 12.72
N THR A 3 17.17 -5.86 12.05
CA THR A 3 16.08 -5.37 11.20
C THR A 3 15.81 -6.40 10.13
N ASN A 4 14.63 -7.04 10.19
CA ASN A 4 14.22 -7.96 9.15
C ASN A 4 14.18 -7.22 7.80
N LYS A 5 14.43 -7.97 6.74
CA LYS A 5 14.47 -7.40 5.40
C LYS A 5 13.04 -7.12 4.95
N LEU A 6 12.69 -5.84 4.82
CA LEU A 6 11.39 -5.40 4.30
C LEU A 6 11.06 -6.08 2.97
N ILE A 7 9.80 -6.46 2.84
CA ILE A 7 9.27 -7.21 1.70
C ILE A 7 8.89 -6.27 0.57
N LYS A 8 9.06 -6.76 -0.66
CA LYS A 8 8.67 -5.99 -1.85
C LYS A 8 7.16 -5.94 -1.98
N HIS A 9 6.60 -4.79 -2.35
CA HIS A 9 5.15 -4.61 -2.51
C HIS A 9 4.50 -5.63 -3.44
N LYS A 10 5.22 -6.08 -4.48
CA LYS A 10 4.75 -7.13 -5.41
C LYS A 10 4.50 -8.49 -4.76
N ALA A 11 5.07 -8.73 -3.59
CA ALA A 11 4.93 -9.95 -2.80
C ALA A 11 3.93 -9.78 -1.63
N LEU A 12 3.20 -8.66 -1.59
CA LEU A 12 2.12 -8.40 -0.63
C LEU A 12 0.75 -8.71 -1.28
N THR A 13 0.66 -9.86 -1.94
CA THR A 13 -0.60 -10.31 -2.56
C THR A 13 -1.57 -10.83 -1.50
N ASP A 14 -2.86 -10.95 -1.83
CA ASP A 14 -3.84 -11.57 -0.90
C ASP A 14 -3.42 -12.99 -0.52
N ILE A 15 -2.86 -13.76 -1.46
CA ILE A 15 -2.39 -15.13 -1.24
C ILE A 15 -1.24 -15.15 -0.22
N ASP A 16 -0.26 -14.25 -0.38
CA ASP A 16 0.89 -14.16 0.52
C ASP A 16 0.47 -13.70 1.93
N ILE A 17 -0.47 -12.75 2.02
CA ILE A 17 -1.02 -12.27 3.30
C ILE A 17 -1.80 -13.37 4.02
N ILE A 18 -2.67 -14.09 3.31
CA ILE A 18 -3.45 -15.19 3.90
C ILE A 18 -2.51 -16.28 4.42
N LYS A 19 -1.45 -16.59 3.66
CA LYS A 19 -0.44 -17.55 4.08
C LYS A 19 0.27 -17.09 5.34
N GLU A 20 0.74 -15.85 5.39
CA GLU A 20 1.45 -15.32 6.56
C GLU A 20 0.56 -15.31 7.81
N ALA A 21 -0.70 -14.87 7.68
CA ALA A 21 -1.65 -14.85 8.78
C ALA A 21 -1.87 -16.25 9.39
N LYS A 22 -2.00 -17.27 8.53
CA LYS A 22 -2.16 -18.67 8.96
C LYS A 22 -0.91 -19.20 9.65
N GLU A 23 0.28 -18.94 9.11
CA GLU A 23 1.54 -19.34 9.74
C GLU A 23 1.73 -18.65 11.11
N LEU A 24 1.41 -17.36 11.22
CA LEU A 24 1.54 -16.62 12.47
C LEU A 24 0.60 -17.17 13.56
N GLN A 25 -0.66 -17.44 13.21
CA GLN A 25 -1.64 -18.04 14.11
C GLN A 25 -1.19 -19.44 14.55
N LYS A 26 -0.72 -20.26 13.61
CA LYS A 26 -0.19 -21.60 13.91
C LYS A 26 0.98 -21.54 14.87
N SER A 27 1.96 -20.66 14.62
CA SER A 27 3.12 -20.46 15.50
C SER A 27 2.69 -20.03 16.90
N HIS A 28 1.71 -19.13 16.99
CA HIS A 28 1.16 -18.68 18.27
C HIS A 28 0.48 -19.80 19.06
N LEU A 29 -0.32 -20.64 18.40
CA LEU A 29 -0.99 -21.76 19.04
C LEU A 29 -0.02 -22.85 19.49
N ILE A 30 1.00 -23.17 18.69
CA ILE A 30 2.06 -24.10 19.07
C ILE A 30 2.80 -23.58 20.30
N LEU A 31 3.14 -22.29 20.33
CA LEU A 31 3.82 -21.70 21.47
C LEU A 31 2.95 -21.73 22.73
N GLY A 32 1.66 -21.38 22.61
CA GLY A 32 0.70 -21.44 23.71
C GLY A 32 0.53 -22.86 24.26
N ASP A 33 0.39 -23.85 23.38
CA ASP A 33 0.29 -25.26 23.77
C ASP A 33 1.56 -25.77 24.44
N TRP A 34 2.74 -25.38 23.94
CA TRP A 34 4.00 -25.70 24.58
C TRP A 34 4.12 -25.11 25.99
N MET A 35 3.66 -23.88 26.20
CA MET A 35 3.63 -23.24 27.51
C MET A 35 2.70 -23.93 28.52
N ILE A 36 1.60 -24.52 28.05
CA ILE A 36 0.59 -25.16 28.91
C ILE A 36 0.92 -26.64 29.16
N ASN A 37 1.24 -27.39 28.10
CA ASN A 37 1.30 -28.86 28.12
C ASN A 37 2.72 -29.43 28.04
N GLY A 38 3.75 -28.60 27.79
CA GLY A 38 5.15 -29.02 27.72
C GLY A 38 5.54 -29.84 26.48
N ILE A 39 4.57 -30.32 25.70
CA ILE A 39 4.71 -31.00 24.40
C ILE A 39 3.62 -30.49 23.46
N SER A 40 3.98 -30.18 22.21
CA SER A 40 3.05 -29.67 21.19
C SER A 40 2.13 -30.78 20.66
N HIS A 41 0.83 -30.66 20.89
CA HIS A 41 -0.26 -31.45 20.31
C HIS A 41 -1.20 -30.61 19.43
N ALA A 42 -0.82 -29.38 19.08
CA ALA A 42 -1.64 -28.48 18.27
C ALA A 42 -2.19 -29.19 17.02
N ASP A 43 -3.52 -29.34 16.99
CA ASP A 43 -4.29 -29.95 15.90
C ASP A 43 -4.17 -29.09 14.63
N GLU A 44 -4.04 -29.72 13.46
CA GLU A 44 -3.96 -29.02 12.17
C GLU A 44 -5.29 -28.33 11.81
N ASN A 45 -6.40 -28.65 12.49
CA ASN A 45 -7.72 -28.03 12.30
C ASN A 45 -7.89 -26.71 13.06
N THR A 46 -6.99 -25.77 12.85
CA THR A 46 -7.14 -24.41 13.40
C THR A 46 -8.11 -23.59 12.55
N SER A 47 -9.03 -22.88 13.21
CA SER A 47 -9.98 -21.97 12.54
C SER A 47 -9.22 -20.87 11.81
N GLU A 48 -9.63 -20.52 10.59
CA GLU A 48 -8.94 -19.48 9.80
C GLU A 48 -8.85 -18.14 10.57
N PRO A 49 -7.70 -17.44 10.51
CA PRO A 49 -7.50 -16.18 11.22
C PRO A 49 -8.14 -15.01 10.47
N GLU A 50 -9.46 -15.07 10.27
CA GLU A 50 -10.21 -14.13 9.42
C GLU A 50 -9.98 -12.66 9.81
N GLU A 51 -9.97 -12.36 11.11
CA GLU A 51 -9.75 -10.99 11.61
C GLU A 51 -8.36 -10.46 11.26
N LEU A 52 -7.31 -11.27 11.43
CA LEU A 52 -5.94 -10.92 11.06
C LEU A 52 -5.81 -10.77 9.54
N ILE A 53 -6.41 -11.66 8.76
CA ILE A 53 -6.41 -11.57 7.30
C ILE A 53 -7.04 -10.24 6.86
N HIS A 54 -8.22 -9.91 7.39
CA HIS A 54 -8.89 -8.66 7.06
C HIS A 54 -8.07 -7.45 7.50
N LEU A 55 -7.54 -7.43 8.73
CA LEU A 55 -6.66 -6.37 9.22
C LEU A 55 -5.48 -6.11 8.26
N LEU A 56 -4.75 -7.16 7.88
CA LEU A 56 -3.59 -7.04 6.99
C LEU A 56 -3.98 -6.56 5.59
N ILE A 57 -5.13 -7.01 5.04
CA ILE A 57 -5.64 -6.55 3.75
C ILE A 57 -5.98 -5.06 3.79
N ARG A 58 -6.74 -4.62 4.80
CA ARG A 58 -7.13 -3.20 4.96
C ARG A 58 -5.90 -2.31 5.13
N GLN A 59 -4.98 -2.71 6.00
CA GLN A 59 -3.74 -1.96 6.27
C GLN A 59 -2.79 -1.93 5.06
N ARG A 60 -2.72 -3.02 4.28
CA ARG A 60 -2.01 -3.01 2.99
C ARG A 60 -2.68 -2.06 2.01
N ASN A 61 -4.01 -2.14 1.86
CA ASN A 61 -4.76 -1.29 0.94
C ASN A 61 -4.53 0.19 1.27
N PHE A 62 -4.63 0.54 2.55
CA PHE A 62 -4.34 1.88 3.06
C PHE A 62 -2.87 2.27 2.84
N GLY A 63 -1.93 1.58 3.49
CA GLY A 63 -0.52 1.98 3.53
C GLY A 63 0.21 1.85 2.21
N VAL A 64 0.21 0.63 1.69
CA VAL A 64 0.99 0.22 0.51
C VAL A 64 0.33 0.71 -0.77
N LEU A 65 -0.99 0.52 -0.91
CA LEU A 65 -1.71 0.86 -2.13
C LEU A 65 -2.26 2.29 -2.14
N GLY A 66 -2.27 2.98 -0.99
CA GLY A 66 -2.76 4.36 -0.89
C GLY A 66 -4.27 4.49 -1.06
N LYS A 67 -5.04 3.44 -0.76
CA LYS A 67 -6.50 3.42 -0.98
C LYS A 67 -7.24 3.75 0.30
N LEU A 68 -8.03 4.81 0.26
CA LEU A 68 -8.94 5.22 1.33
C LEU A 68 -10.35 4.84 0.89
N ILE A 69 -10.77 3.65 1.30
CA ILE A 69 -12.05 3.05 0.95
C ILE A 69 -12.99 3.21 2.14
N GLU A 70 -14.22 3.62 1.86
CA GLU A 70 -15.22 3.91 2.89
C GLU A 70 -15.46 2.69 3.80
N GLY A 71 -15.43 2.91 5.12
CA GLY A 71 -15.61 1.86 6.12
C GLY A 71 -14.50 0.80 6.19
N GLU A 72 -13.45 0.89 5.37
CA GLU A 72 -12.34 -0.07 5.33
C GLU A 72 -11.20 0.28 6.31
N MET A 73 -11.55 0.67 7.55
CA MET A 73 -10.61 0.84 8.67
C MET A 73 -11.36 0.77 10.00
N LEU A 74 -10.76 0.14 11.01
CA LEU A 74 -11.27 0.11 12.38
C LEU A 74 -10.44 1.05 13.28
N SER A 75 -11.02 1.45 14.42
CA SER A 75 -10.41 2.41 15.33
C SER A 75 -9.11 1.90 15.98
N ASP A 76 -8.96 0.60 16.12
CA ASP A 76 -7.83 -0.07 16.76
C ASP A 76 -6.84 -0.68 15.76
N ASP A 77 -7.11 -0.64 14.44
CA ASP A 77 -6.31 -1.34 13.43
C ASP A 77 -4.80 -1.03 13.56
N PHE A 78 -4.41 0.22 13.86
CA PHE A 78 -3.00 0.62 14.01
C PHE A 78 -2.32 0.06 15.27
N GLU A 79 -3.04 -0.08 16.39
CA GLU A 79 -2.48 -0.72 17.58
C GLU A 79 -2.49 -2.25 17.42
N THR A 80 -3.57 -2.81 16.87
CA THR A 80 -3.70 -4.25 16.65
C THR A 80 -2.62 -4.77 15.69
N ILE A 81 -2.32 -4.08 14.59
CA ILE A 81 -1.26 -4.53 13.67
C ILE A 81 0.14 -4.46 14.29
N LYS A 82 0.36 -3.54 15.22
CA LYS A 82 1.63 -3.41 15.95
C LYS A 82 1.84 -4.59 16.89
N ASP A 83 0.79 -5.08 17.55
CA ASP A 83 0.87 -6.31 18.35
C ASP A 83 1.24 -7.52 17.48
N TYR A 84 0.64 -7.66 16.30
CA TYR A 84 1.00 -8.74 15.37
C TYR A 84 2.41 -8.59 14.79
N CYS A 85 2.89 -7.36 14.58
CA CYS A 85 4.28 -7.11 14.18
C CYS A 85 5.27 -7.58 15.26
N LEU A 86 4.96 -7.37 16.54
CA LEU A 86 5.79 -7.87 17.65
C LEU A 86 5.80 -9.40 17.71
N LEU A 87 4.67 -10.05 17.40
CA LEU A 87 4.60 -11.51 17.28
C LEU A 87 5.42 -12.02 16.09
N GLU A 88 5.33 -11.37 14.92
CA GLU A 88 6.17 -11.69 13.75
C GLU A 88 7.66 -11.59 14.10
N GLU A 89 8.07 -10.51 14.79
CA GLU A 89 9.46 -10.34 15.25
C GLU A 89 9.87 -11.46 16.23
N LEU A 90 9.02 -11.77 17.22
CA LEU A 90 9.28 -12.80 18.22
C LEU A 90 9.54 -14.16 17.57
N TYR A 91 8.70 -14.57 16.62
CA TYR A 91 8.82 -15.87 15.94
C TYR A 91 9.94 -15.90 14.90
N SER A 92 10.39 -14.74 14.43
CA SER A 92 11.55 -14.60 13.56
C SER A 92 12.90 -14.70 14.31
N THR A 93 12.91 -14.62 15.65
CA THR A 93 14.16 -14.65 16.42
C THR A 93 14.87 -16.00 16.31
N LYS A 94 16.22 -16.01 16.39
CA LYS A 94 17.03 -17.25 16.31
C LYS A 94 16.63 -18.35 17.30
N LEU A 95 16.05 -17.99 18.43
CA LEU A 95 15.59 -18.94 19.45
C LEU A 95 14.37 -19.73 18.97
N HIS A 96 13.54 -19.10 18.15
CA HIS A 96 12.26 -19.61 17.69
C HIS A 96 12.25 -19.97 16.20
N SER A 97 13.21 -19.48 15.42
CA SER A 97 13.34 -19.74 13.97
C SER A 97 13.65 -21.19 13.63
N THR A 98 14.09 -22.00 14.60
CA THR A 98 14.24 -23.45 14.44
C THR A 98 12.90 -24.19 14.47
N PHE A 99 11.85 -23.56 15.01
CA PHE A 99 10.52 -24.12 15.18
C PHE A 99 9.49 -23.43 14.28
N PHE A 100 9.69 -22.14 13.97
CA PHE A 100 8.80 -21.34 13.14
C PHE A 100 9.56 -20.75 11.96
N HIS A 101 8.96 -20.81 10.77
CA HIS A 101 9.55 -20.32 9.53
C HIS A 101 9.00 -18.94 9.14
N HIS A 102 9.24 -17.93 9.97
CA HIS A 102 8.97 -16.53 9.62
C HIS A 102 10.26 -15.90 9.07
N GLU A 103 10.48 -16.06 7.78
CA GLU A 103 11.63 -15.44 7.08
C GLU A 103 11.29 -14.05 6.52
N ASN A 104 10.00 -13.71 6.45
CA ASN A 104 9.50 -12.51 5.81
C ASN A 104 8.90 -11.55 6.83
N ALA A 105 9.21 -10.27 6.67
CA ALA A 105 8.65 -9.16 7.46
C ALA A 105 7.42 -8.58 6.75
N ILE A 106 6.41 -9.41 6.45
CA ILE A 106 5.20 -8.96 5.73
C ILE A 106 4.42 -7.99 6.61
N ILE A 107 4.17 -8.35 7.87
CA ILE A 107 3.37 -7.56 8.81
C ILE A 107 4.11 -6.28 9.15
N GLU A 108 5.42 -6.36 9.47
CA GLU A 108 6.26 -5.18 9.70
C GLU A 108 6.26 -4.24 8.48
N THR A 109 6.39 -4.77 7.26
CA THR A 109 6.36 -3.95 6.04
C THR A 109 5.02 -3.24 5.87
N ILE A 110 3.89 -3.93 6.07
CA ILE A 110 2.55 -3.36 5.97
C ILE A 110 2.36 -2.27 7.03
N MET A 111 2.68 -2.57 8.29
CA MET A 111 2.58 -1.61 9.41
C MET A 111 3.40 -0.35 9.14
N LEU A 112 4.68 -0.49 8.76
CA LEU A 112 5.56 0.65 8.49
C LEU A 112 5.06 1.50 7.32
N ALA A 113 4.54 0.87 6.25
CA ALA A 113 3.95 1.59 5.13
C ALA A 113 2.65 2.30 5.52
N ALA A 114 1.80 1.66 6.34
CA ALA A 114 0.58 2.24 6.86
C ALA A 114 0.85 3.45 7.76
N LYS A 115 1.85 3.37 8.64
CA LYS A 115 2.24 4.49 9.49
C LYS A 115 2.75 5.69 8.68
N ALA A 116 3.65 5.47 7.70
CA ALA A 116 4.05 6.54 6.78
C ALA A 116 2.86 7.14 6.03
N ARG A 117 1.90 6.31 5.60
CA ARG A 117 0.71 6.77 4.89
C ARG A 117 -0.17 7.62 5.78
N LEU A 118 -0.36 7.24 7.03
CA LEU A 118 -1.16 7.99 7.99
C LEU A 118 -0.65 9.42 8.14
N GLU A 119 0.66 9.59 8.34
CA GLU A 119 1.31 10.91 8.39
C GLU A 119 1.05 11.73 7.11
N ILE A 120 1.19 11.10 5.93
CA ILE A 120 0.93 11.76 4.64
C ILE A 120 -0.53 12.20 4.54
N VAL A 121 -1.46 11.30 4.81
CA VAL A 121 -2.89 11.52 4.60
C VAL A 121 -3.44 12.54 5.59
N MET A 122 -3.00 12.51 6.85
CA MET A 122 -3.36 13.52 7.84
C MET A 122 -2.80 14.89 7.47
N SER A 123 -1.57 14.97 6.93
CA SER A 123 -1.03 16.24 6.39
C SER A 123 -1.79 16.76 5.16
N GLU A 124 -2.50 15.89 4.44
CA GLU A 124 -3.36 16.24 3.31
C GLU A 124 -4.77 16.67 3.75
N GLY A 125 -5.08 16.57 5.04
CA GLY A 125 -6.36 16.99 5.63
C GLY A 125 -7.50 16.00 5.38
N ALA A 126 -7.20 14.70 5.25
CA ALA A 126 -8.26 13.70 5.15
C ALA A 126 -9.06 13.60 6.46
N ASP A 127 -10.37 13.48 6.32
CA ASP A 127 -11.30 13.35 7.43
C ASP A 127 -11.62 11.86 7.66
N PHE A 128 -10.86 11.21 8.55
CA PHE A 128 -11.00 9.78 8.81
C PHE A 128 -12.34 9.44 9.47
N LYS A 129 -12.84 10.33 10.33
CA LYS A 129 -14.18 10.18 10.91
C LYS A 129 -15.23 10.07 9.82
N LYS A 130 -15.16 10.93 8.80
CA LYS A 130 -16.08 10.88 7.68
C LYS A 130 -15.84 9.66 6.77
N ILE A 131 -14.59 9.35 6.44
CA ILE A 131 -14.26 8.29 5.47
C ILE A 131 -14.57 6.90 6.04
N TYR A 132 -14.27 6.67 7.31
CA TYR A 132 -14.31 5.34 7.91
C TYR A 132 -15.40 5.17 8.98
N ASP A 133 -16.22 6.21 9.19
CA ASP A 133 -17.24 6.25 10.25
C ASP A 133 -16.67 6.00 11.66
N LEU A 134 -15.45 6.51 11.91
CA LEU A 134 -14.80 6.39 13.20
C LEU A 134 -15.34 7.42 14.19
N GLU A 135 -15.60 7.01 15.43
CA GLU A 135 -16.07 7.93 16.46
C GLU A 135 -15.06 9.06 16.73
N ASN A 136 -13.76 8.75 16.60
CA ASN A 136 -12.61 9.61 16.83
C ASN A 136 -11.51 9.36 15.77
N ASP A 137 -10.83 10.42 15.36
CA ASP A 137 -9.73 10.47 14.40
C ASP A 137 -8.42 11.02 15.00
N ASN A 138 -8.31 11.07 16.33
CA ASN A 138 -7.08 11.42 17.03
C ASN A 138 -6.05 10.29 16.93
N PHE A 139 -5.38 10.22 15.79
CA PHE A 139 -4.17 9.43 15.62
C PHE A 139 -2.95 10.16 16.21
N ASP A 140 -1.99 9.39 16.72
CA ASP A 140 -0.68 9.93 17.14
C ASP A 140 0.17 10.23 15.91
N ILE A 141 0.05 11.47 15.41
CA ILE A 141 0.80 11.99 14.27
C ILE A 141 1.88 12.96 14.73
N SER A 142 3.08 12.77 14.21
CA SER A 142 4.27 13.54 14.54
C SER A 142 4.57 14.65 13.53
N GLY A 143 4.02 14.56 12.32
CA GLY A 143 4.40 15.42 11.20
C GLY A 143 5.73 15.01 10.55
N GLU A 144 6.27 13.85 10.92
CA GLU A 144 7.53 13.31 10.45
C GLU A 144 7.39 11.81 10.10
N ILE A 145 8.25 11.31 9.21
CA ILE A 145 8.28 9.91 8.79
C ILE A 145 9.64 9.32 9.15
N GLU A 146 9.65 8.20 9.87
CA GLU A 146 10.88 7.46 10.18
C GLU A 146 11.44 6.83 8.89
N LEU A 147 12.77 6.73 8.78
CA LEU A 147 13.42 6.22 7.57
C LEU A 147 13.03 4.78 7.19
N ASN A 148 12.64 3.95 8.15
CA ASN A 148 12.10 2.61 7.89
C ASN A 148 10.69 2.67 7.29
N GLU A 149 9.83 3.55 7.80
CA GLU A 149 8.49 3.81 7.28
C GLU A 149 8.58 4.37 5.86
N LEU A 150 9.51 5.31 5.63
CA LEU A 150 9.81 5.86 4.31
C LEU A 150 10.32 4.79 3.33
N ALA A 151 11.17 3.87 3.79
CA ALA A 151 11.65 2.76 2.99
C ALA A 151 10.53 1.79 2.61
N ALA A 152 9.68 1.45 3.58
CA ALA A 152 8.52 0.57 3.41
C ALA A 152 7.54 1.14 2.39
N ILE A 153 7.08 2.39 2.55
CA ILE A 153 6.11 3.00 1.62
C ILE A 153 6.69 3.26 0.22
N ALA A 154 8.02 3.39 0.10
CA ALA A 154 8.71 3.59 -1.17
C ALA A 154 9.05 2.28 -1.92
N ASP A 155 8.73 1.11 -1.37
CA ASP A 155 9.17 -0.21 -1.88
C ASP A 155 10.71 -0.31 -2.00
N MET A 156 11.45 0.21 -1.02
CA MET A 156 12.91 0.26 -1.03
C MET A 156 13.51 -0.43 0.19
N SER A 157 14.75 -0.87 0.07
CA SER A 157 15.52 -1.23 1.28
C SER A 157 15.96 0.05 1.99
N LEU A 158 16.04 0.00 3.33
CA LEU A 158 16.59 1.07 4.14
C LEU A 158 17.96 1.53 3.65
N GLN A 159 18.82 0.58 3.26
CA GLN A 159 20.14 0.88 2.71
C GLN A 159 20.05 1.68 1.40
N SER A 160 19.08 1.39 0.54
CA SER A 160 18.89 2.14 -0.71
C SER A 160 18.43 3.57 -0.43
N VAL A 161 17.54 3.77 0.55
CA VAL A 161 17.16 5.13 0.99
C VAL A 161 18.37 5.89 1.54
N ARG A 162 19.16 5.26 2.42
CA ARG A 162 20.43 5.83 2.94
C ARG A 162 21.41 6.19 1.83
N ASN A 163 21.52 5.36 0.79
CA ASN A 163 22.38 5.65 -0.36
C ASN A 163 21.90 6.86 -1.17
N HIS A 164 20.58 7.08 -1.28
CA HIS A 164 20.05 8.29 -1.92
C HIS A 164 20.39 9.55 -1.10
N ILE A 165 20.32 9.45 0.23
CA ILE A 165 20.68 10.54 1.14
C ILE A 165 22.16 10.87 1.04
N SER A 166 23.04 9.86 1.16
CA SER A 166 24.49 10.06 1.14
C SER A 166 25.01 10.62 -0.20
N GLN A 167 24.30 10.35 -1.30
CA GLN A 167 24.61 10.89 -2.63
C GLN A 167 24.04 12.29 -2.87
N GLY A 168 23.35 12.90 -1.90
CA GLY A 168 22.68 14.19 -2.08
C GLY A 168 21.49 14.15 -3.03
N LYS A 169 21.00 12.94 -3.39
CA LYS A 169 19.88 12.72 -4.33
C LYS A 169 18.53 12.64 -3.63
N ALA A 170 18.51 12.67 -2.30
CA ALA A 170 17.29 12.62 -1.52
C ALA A 170 16.50 13.93 -1.59
N GLY A 171 17.17 15.08 -1.67
CA GLY A 171 16.47 16.38 -1.74
C GLY A 171 15.63 16.70 -0.50
N PHE A 172 15.96 16.10 0.65
CA PHE A 172 15.31 16.34 1.94
C PHE A 172 16.35 16.28 3.07
N ASN A 173 15.98 16.83 4.24
CA ASN A 173 16.81 16.82 5.43
C ASN A 173 16.44 15.65 6.35
N ILE A 174 17.41 15.19 7.15
CA ILE A 174 17.18 14.15 8.16
C ILE A 174 17.47 14.67 9.56
N GLU A 175 16.59 14.33 10.49
CA GLU A 175 16.81 14.55 11.92
C GLU A 175 17.09 13.22 12.62
N GLN A 176 18.10 13.18 13.48
CA GLN A 176 18.44 11.99 14.25
C GLN A 176 17.95 12.14 15.69
N ARG A 177 17.12 11.21 16.16
CA ARG A 177 16.63 11.16 17.54
C ARG A 177 16.67 9.73 18.04
N GLN A 178 17.30 9.50 19.20
CA GLN A 178 17.39 8.18 19.85
C GLN A 178 17.87 7.05 18.90
N GLY A 179 18.80 7.34 17.99
CA GLY A 179 19.32 6.37 17.03
C GLY A 179 18.44 6.10 15.80
N LYS A 180 17.28 6.76 15.70
CA LYS A 180 16.38 6.74 14.54
C LYS A 180 16.54 8.01 13.70
N PHE A 181 16.15 7.93 12.44
CA PHE A 181 16.23 9.03 11.48
C PHE A 181 14.83 9.37 10.98
N TYR A 182 14.53 10.66 10.93
CA TYR A 182 13.23 11.20 10.57
C TYR A 182 13.35 12.20 9.43
N VAL A 183 12.30 12.30 8.63
CA VAL A 183 12.15 13.29 7.54
C VAL A 183 10.81 13.98 7.73
N SER A 184 10.73 15.29 7.48
CA SER A 184 9.45 16.00 7.51
C SER A 184 8.47 15.40 6.48
N VAL A 185 7.18 15.35 6.81
CA VAL A 185 6.16 14.77 5.92
C VAL A 185 6.13 15.48 4.56
N ASP A 186 6.30 16.80 4.52
CA ASP A 186 6.28 17.56 3.25
C ASP A 186 7.45 17.20 2.33
N GLU A 187 8.67 17.13 2.86
CA GLU A 187 9.83 16.73 2.09
C GLU A 187 9.73 15.26 1.64
N ALA A 188 9.23 14.37 2.52
CA ALA A 188 9.00 12.98 2.19
C ALA A 188 7.99 12.83 1.04
N LYS A 189 6.88 13.58 1.05
CA LYS A 189 5.88 13.61 -0.03
C LYS A 189 6.50 14.01 -1.36
N LEU A 190 7.31 15.07 -1.38
CA LEU A 190 8.00 15.54 -2.59
C LEU A 190 8.94 14.47 -3.16
N TRP A 191 9.66 13.76 -2.29
CA TRP A 191 10.57 12.69 -2.69
C TRP A 191 9.86 11.41 -3.14
N LEU A 192 8.75 11.06 -2.50
CA LEU A 192 7.92 9.91 -2.84
C LEU A 192 7.27 10.08 -4.22
N LYS A 193 6.74 11.27 -4.53
CA LYS A 193 6.12 11.58 -5.84
C LYS A 193 7.05 11.37 -7.05
N GLN A 194 8.36 11.40 -6.84
CA GLN A 194 9.34 11.16 -7.91
C GLN A 194 9.50 9.67 -8.25
N ARG A 195 8.92 8.77 -7.45
CA ARG A 195 9.09 7.32 -7.58
C ARG A 195 7.91 6.65 -8.25
N ASN A 196 8.22 5.74 -9.16
CA ASN A 196 7.22 4.88 -9.78
C ASN A 196 6.68 3.80 -8.82
N SER A 197 7.42 3.50 -7.74
CA SER A 197 7.00 2.54 -6.72
C SER A 197 5.99 3.13 -5.73
N PHE A 198 6.06 4.42 -5.45
CA PHE A 198 5.14 5.07 -4.53
C PHE A 198 3.74 5.17 -5.14
N LYS A 199 2.73 4.83 -4.34
CA LYS A 199 1.33 4.83 -4.77
C LYS A 199 0.65 6.10 -4.26
N PRO A 200 0.08 6.93 -5.14
CA PRO A 200 -0.64 8.12 -4.70
C PRO A 200 -1.85 7.73 -3.87
N THR A 201 -2.23 8.61 -2.95
CA THR A 201 -3.45 8.45 -2.14
C THR A 201 -4.68 8.65 -3.03
N ILE A 202 -5.64 7.72 -2.97
CA ILE A 202 -6.93 7.82 -3.63
C ILE A 202 -8.02 7.72 -2.57
N ASN A 203 -8.76 8.81 -2.37
CA ASN A 203 -9.94 8.86 -1.52
C ASN A 203 -11.18 8.54 -2.36
N PHE A 204 -11.71 7.31 -2.22
CA PHE A 204 -12.84 6.85 -3.03
C PHE A 204 -14.13 7.62 -2.72
N MET A 205 -14.32 8.06 -1.47
CA MET A 205 -15.45 8.92 -1.11
C MET A 205 -15.36 10.30 -1.79
N GLU A 206 -14.16 10.88 -1.89
CA GLU A 206 -13.97 12.13 -2.65
C GLU A 206 -14.22 11.90 -4.15
N VAL A 207 -13.73 10.79 -4.69
CA VAL A 207 -13.96 10.43 -6.10
C VAL A 207 -15.46 10.39 -6.39
N ASP A 208 -16.22 9.57 -5.67
CA ASP A 208 -17.65 9.41 -5.90
C ASP A 208 -18.40 10.74 -5.79
N PHE A 209 -18.07 11.54 -4.78
CA PHE A 209 -18.66 12.86 -4.59
C PHE A 209 -18.40 13.80 -5.77
N ARG A 210 -17.14 13.88 -6.25
CA ARG A 210 -16.76 14.80 -7.32
C ARG A 210 -17.23 14.32 -8.68
N GLU A 211 -17.25 13.01 -8.94
CA GLU A 211 -17.79 12.47 -10.18
C GLU A 211 -19.30 12.75 -10.31
N LEU A 212 -20.04 12.66 -9.19
CA LEU A 212 -21.46 12.97 -9.15
C LEU A 212 -21.74 14.49 -9.24
N LYS A 213 -21.01 15.31 -8.49
CA LYS A 213 -21.30 16.74 -8.33
C LYS A 213 -20.67 17.63 -9.39
N ASP A 214 -19.41 17.38 -9.73
CA ASP A 214 -18.61 18.27 -10.56
C ASP A 214 -18.56 17.82 -12.03
N GLY A 215 -19.08 16.63 -12.36
CA GLY A 215 -19.06 16.09 -13.72
C GLY A 215 -17.65 15.80 -14.24
N VAL A 216 -16.72 15.49 -13.34
CA VAL A 216 -15.34 15.07 -13.65
C VAL A 216 -15.21 13.56 -13.52
N LEU A 217 -14.12 12.98 -14.03
CA LEU A 217 -13.71 11.61 -13.75
C LEU A 217 -12.28 11.61 -13.21
N LEU A 218 -11.99 10.79 -12.20
CA LEU A 218 -10.61 10.58 -11.75
C LEU A 218 -9.92 9.59 -12.71
N VAL A 219 -8.84 10.02 -13.36
CA VAL A 219 -8.10 9.18 -14.31
C VAL A 219 -6.60 9.20 -14.05
N PRO A 220 -5.88 8.09 -14.34
CA PRO A 220 -4.44 8.07 -14.24
C PRO A 220 -3.80 8.85 -15.39
N VAL A 221 -2.76 9.60 -15.06
CA VAL A 221 -1.97 10.43 -15.98
C VAL A 221 -0.53 9.93 -15.99
N ALA A 222 0.04 9.74 -17.18
CA ALA A 222 1.42 9.32 -17.37
C ALA A 222 2.38 10.53 -17.34
N LYS A 223 3.69 10.27 -17.22
CA LYS A 223 4.72 11.33 -17.11
C LYS A 223 4.77 12.30 -18.30
N ASP A 224 4.29 11.88 -19.46
CA ASP A 224 4.20 12.73 -20.66
C ASP A 224 2.91 13.54 -20.76
N GLY A 225 2.05 13.50 -19.73
CA GLY A 225 0.81 14.27 -19.64
C GLY A 225 -0.39 13.60 -20.30
N SER A 226 -0.21 12.50 -21.04
CA SER A 226 -1.35 11.71 -21.52
C SER A 226 -2.06 11.03 -20.36
N TYR A 227 -3.35 10.78 -20.52
CA TYR A 227 -4.19 10.18 -19.49
C TYR A 227 -5.07 9.09 -20.09
N PHE A 228 -5.59 8.21 -19.22
CA PHE A 228 -6.52 7.18 -19.65
C PHE A 228 -7.86 7.81 -20.05
N ASN A 229 -8.24 7.64 -21.31
CA ASN A 229 -9.43 8.22 -21.94
C ASN A 229 -10.03 7.25 -22.98
N SER A 230 -11.10 7.67 -23.65
CA SER A 230 -11.77 6.90 -24.71
C SER A 230 -10.84 6.50 -25.86
N ASP A 231 -9.83 7.30 -26.19
CA ASP A 231 -8.88 7.04 -27.28
C ASP A 231 -7.94 5.86 -26.98
N CYS A 232 -7.89 5.42 -25.71
CA CYS A 232 -7.16 4.22 -25.30
C CYS A 232 -7.87 2.92 -25.72
N ARG A 233 -9.11 2.99 -26.25
CA ARG A 233 -9.86 1.81 -26.69
C ARG A 233 -9.24 1.20 -27.95
N MET A 234 -8.89 -0.09 -27.86
CA MET A 234 -8.44 -0.91 -28.99
C MET A 234 -9.62 -1.70 -29.58
N ALA A 235 -9.37 -2.42 -30.68
CA ALA A 235 -10.39 -3.28 -31.30
C ALA A 235 -11.00 -4.31 -30.34
N LYS A 236 -10.23 -4.81 -29.36
CA LYS A 236 -10.67 -5.75 -28.32
C LYS A 236 -11.08 -5.09 -26.99
N GLY A 237 -11.24 -3.76 -26.98
CA GLY A 237 -11.52 -2.97 -25.77
C GLY A 237 -10.28 -2.31 -25.18
N TYR A 238 -10.35 -1.96 -23.90
CA TYR A 238 -9.26 -1.34 -23.15
C TYR A 238 -8.32 -2.42 -22.62
N GLN A 239 -7.02 -2.28 -22.90
CA GLN A 239 -5.99 -3.20 -22.42
C GLN A 239 -5.23 -2.54 -21.26
N VAL A 240 -5.38 -3.09 -20.06
CA VAL A 240 -4.80 -2.59 -18.81
C VAL A 240 -4.04 -3.71 -18.09
N GLY A 241 -3.05 -3.38 -17.27
CA GLY A 241 -2.25 -4.37 -16.58
C GLY A 241 -0.76 -4.27 -16.86
N ASP A 242 0.00 -5.09 -16.17
CA ASP A 242 1.45 -5.22 -16.37
C ASP A 242 1.76 -5.88 -17.71
N LYS A 243 2.89 -5.52 -18.31
CA LYS A 243 3.34 -6.12 -19.57
C LYS A 243 3.45 -7.64 -19.41
N GLY A 244 2.68 -8.40 -20.18
CA GLY A 244 2.60 -9.86 -20.15
C GLY A 244 1.44 -10.41 -19.32
N ASN A 245 0.79 -9.59 -18.49
CA ASN A 245 -0.36 -9.92 -17.65
C ASN A 245 -1.52 -8.94 -17.89
N GLU A 246 -1.65 -8.41 -19.11
CA GLU A 246 -2.70 -7.45 -19.43
C GLU A 246 -4.09 -8.10 -19.50
N THR A 247 -5.08 -7.46 -18.90
CA THR A 247 -6.50 -7.80 -18.97
C THR A 247 -7.25 -6.86 -19.92
N HIS A 248 -8.22 -7.41 -20.66
CA HIS A 248 -9.06 -6.63 -21.57
C HIS A 248 -10.42 -6.33 -20.94
N PHE A 249 -10.88 -5.10 -21.10
CA PHE A 249 -12.18 -4.62 -20.62
C PHE A 249 -12.98 -4.00 -21.77
N ASN A 250 -14.26 -4.33 -21.87
CA ASN A 250 -15.11 -3.89 -22.98
C ASN A 250 -15.58 -2.44 -22.84
N ASP A 251 -15.59 -1.91 -21.63
CA ASP A 251 -16.06 -0.57 -21.30
C ASP A 251 -15.00 0.21 -20.50
N PHE A 252 -15.13 1.53 -20.52
CA PHE A 252 -14.17 2.44 -19.92
C PHE A 252 -14.18 2.34 -18.40
N ASN A 253 -15.36 2.24 -17.79
CA ASN A 253 -15.53 2.28 -16.35
C ASN A 253 -14.87 1.06 -15.72
N SER A 254 -15.19 -0.16 -16.19
CA SER A 254 -14.56 -1.39 -15.69
C SER A 254 -13.04 -1.37 -15.81
N ALA A 255 -12.51 -0.81 -16.92
CA ALA A 255 -11.07 -0.66 -17.11
C ALA A 255 -10.45 0.34 -16.12
N ARG A 256 -11.09 1.49 -15.92
CA ARG A 256 -10.66 2.53 -14.97
C ARG A 256 -10.72 2.02 -13.54
N ASP A 257 -11.81 1.36 -13.16
CA ASP A 257 -11.99 0.83 -11.82
C ASP A 257 -10.92 -0.24 -11.53
N HIS A 258 -10.60 -1.08 -12.52
CA HIS A 258 -9.46 -1.99 -12.42
C HIS A 258 -8.13 -1.25 -12.23
N LEU A 259 -7.88 -0.18 -13.00
CA LEU A 259 -6.68 0.65 -12.85
C LEU A 259 -6.58 1.28 -11.45
N MET A 260 -7.70 1.72 -10.85
CA MET A 260 -7.75 2.27 -9.49
C MET A 260 -7.42 1.19 -8.44
N MET A 261 -7.71 -0.07 -8.76
CA MET A 261 -7.40 -1.19 -7.89
C MET A 261 -5.99 -1.76 -8.07
N MET A 262 -5.33 -1.48 -9.19
CA MET A 262 -3.96 -1.92 -9.43
C MET A 262 -2.96 -1.25 -8.46
N PRO A 263 -1.92 -1.98 -8.00
CA PRO A 263 -0.80 -1.35 -7.31
C PRO A 263 -0.14 -0.27 -8.16
N LEU A 264 0.09 -0.49 -9.46
CA LEU A 264 0.48 0.57 -10.38
C LEU A 264 -0.46 0.55 -11.59
N ALA A 265 -1.28 1.57 -11.76
CA ALA A 265 -2.10 1.70 -12.95
C ALA A 265 -1.21 1.72 -14.20
N ARG A 266 -1.41 0.71 -15.06
CA ARG A 266 -0.73 0.57 -16.35
C ARG A 266 -1.75 0.29 -17.43
N TRP A 267 -1.67 1.03 -18.53
CA TRP A 267 -2.62 0.89 -19.64
C TRP A 267 -1.91 1.08 -20.97
N ARG A 268 -2.56 0.62 -22.04
CA ARG A 268 -2.15 0.95 -23.40
C ARG A 268 -2.83 2.21 -23.91
N ARG A 269 -2.07 3.06 -24.59
CA ARG A 269 -2.56 4.23 -25.29
C ARG A 269 -1.92 4.37 -26.68
N PRO A 270 -2.56 5.05 -27.64
CA PRO A 270 -1.92 5.39 -28.89
C PRO A 270 -0.75 6.37 -28.67
N ASN A 271 0.28 6.27 -29.51
CA ASN A 271 1.36 7.25 -29.62
C ASN A 271 1.18 8.12 -30.87
N ALA A 272 2.11 9.06 -31.11
CA ALA A 272 2.05 9.96 -32.27
C ALA A 272 2.08 9.23 -33.64
N SER A 273 2.55 7.98 -33.68
CA SER A 273 2.53 7.11 -34.87
C SER A 273 1.35 6.13 -34.88
N ASN A 274 0.34 6.35 -34.04
CA ASN A 274 -0.84 5.50 -33.86
C ASN A 274 -0.55 4.05 -33.43
N ASN A 275 0.63 3.80 -32.86
CA ASN A 275 0.97 2.52 -32.25
C ASN A 275 0.63 2.53 -30.76
N PHE A 276 0.17 1.39 -30.24
CA PHE A 276 -0.23 1.27 -28.83
C PHE A 276 0.94 0.88 -27.93
N GLY A 277 1.37 1.83 -27.09
CA GLY A 277 2.40 1.63 -26.09
C GLY A 277 1.81 1.47 -24.68
N ILE A 278 2.46 0.68 -23.83
CA ILE A 278 2.14 0.62 -22.41
C ILE A 278 2.75 1.80 -21.68
N VAL A 279 1.96 2.45 -20.83
CA VAL A 279 2.40 3.51 -19.93
C VAL A 279 2.02 3.20 -18.50
N SER A 280 2.60 3.93 -17.55
CA SER A 280 2.31 3.81 -16.12
C SER A 280 1.86 5.16 -15.59
N ALA A 281 0.92 5.15 -14.65
CA ALA A 281 0.48 6.35 -13.96
C ALA A 281 1.65 6.96 -13.19
N SER A 282 1.82 8.27 -13.32
CA SER A 282 2.64 9.10 -12.44
C SER A 282 1.81 9.86 -11.41
N GLU A 283 0.54 10.12 -11.72
CA GLU A 283 -0.41 10.83 -10.86
C GLU A 283 -1.85 10.48 -11.25
N TRP A 284 -2.80 10.86 -10.41
CA TRP A 284 -4.24 10.80 -10.72
C TRP A 284 -4.80 12.22 -10.74
N LYS A 285 -5.65 12.52 -11.72
CA LYS A 285 -6.26 13.84 -11.87
C LYS A 285 -7.73 13.72 -12.17
N PHE A 286 -8.50 14.62 -11.59
CA PHE A 286 -9.88 14.86 -11.98
C PHE A 286 -9.89 15.63 -13.30
N ILE A 287 -10.47 15.02 -14.33
CA ILE A 287 -10.59 15.60 -15.67
C ILE A 287 -12.08 15.68 -16.04
N PRO A 288 -12.57 16.76 -16.67
CA PRO A 288 -13.96 16.85 -17.13
C PRO A 288 -14.40 15.62 -17.92
N LYS A 289 -15.58 15.08 -17.59
CA LYS A 289 -16.07 13.81 -18.14
C LYS A 289 -16.18 13.83 -19.67
N ASP A 290 -16.53 14.97 -20.25
CA ASP A 290 -16.61 15.20 -21.70
C ASP A 290 -15.24 15.15 -22.40
N LYS A 291 -14.15 15.45 -21.70
CA LYS A 291 -12.76 15.30 -22.21
C LYS A 291 -12.19 13.91 -22.05
N VAL A 292 -12.75 13.10 -21.15
CA VAL A 292 -12.32 11.71 -20.91
C VAL A 292 -13.09 10.75 -21.81
N LEU A 293 -14.40 10.96 -21.93
CA LEU A 293 -15.32 10.15 -22.73
C LEU A 293 -15.70 10.90 -23.99
N THR A 294 -14.71 11.16 -24.86
CA THR A 294 -14.95 11.81 -26.14
C THR A 294 -15.93 10.94 -26.95
N LYS A 295 -16.98 11.57 -27.48
CA LYS A 295 -18.00 10.90 -28.31
C LYS A 295 -17.47 10.50 -29.68
#